data_AF-A0A5Q6PFK2-F1
#
_entry.id   AF-A0A5Q6PFK2-F1
#
_cell.length_a   1.000
_cell.length_b   1.000
_cell.length_c   1.000
_cell.angle_alpha   90.00
_cell.angle_beta   90.00
_cell.angle_gamma   90.00
#
_symmetry.space_group_name_H-M   'P 1'
#
loop_
_entity.id
_entity.type
_entity.pdbx_description
1 polymer ?
#
loop_
_entity_poly.entity_id
_entity_poly.type
_entity_poly.pdbx_seq_one_letter_code
_entity_poly.pdbx_strand_id
1 'polypeptide(L)'
;MDAIQISIESHLKYSYCKHSDLKPHRTREGVLVTNGVMECSECGMLTLPLVEERCSERRTILLSAFGRAKERYYTTSFNWSGITIQGSDSGVVISTSKGKSYATSFFEAFPTIHNVKTFIRGEGSTLVDAERDAYEKLNKIMKCKEHNWVRNDGRVERKDGYATCTECALSGHALEPTTNCAVCKSPARLTNLDKFYCDTHYNELSFDELYENDIKFNTERYEDPDSIIPIETEDELKSENFESYLSNKFYVLLRDQSLQSGTIPSKEESFYLTRTFIQIVKEHIYEIKGYANFKEIPDINSLEFKNNMKLLEKNMVEYLNEKSKNNESSCLVLLLGWVRFAGINN
;
A
#
# COMPACT_ATOMS: atom_id res chain seq x y z
N MET A 1 -15.46 19.26 -9.09
CA MET A 1 -15.04 18.66 -7.81
C MET A 1 -13.71 18.01 -8.09
N ASP A 2 -12.65 18.65 -7.60
CA ASP A 2 -11.28 18.26 -7.92
C ASP A 2 -10.94 16.96 -7.18
N ALA A 3 -10.10 16.09 -7.73
CA ALA A 3 -9.92 14.78 -7.12
C ALA A 3 -9.32 14.83 -5.70
N ILE A 4 -8.63 15.92 -5.34
CA ILE A 4 -8.17 16.17 -3.97
C ILE A 4 -9.36 16.41 -3.05
N GLN A 5 -10.29 17.27 -3.46
CA GLN A 5 -11.56 17.45 -2.77
C GLN A 5 -12.27 16.10 -2.65
N ILE A 6 -12.32 15.28 -3.71
CA ILE A 6 -12.91 13.94 -3.66
C ILE A 6 -12.20 13.03 -2.66
N SER A 7 -10.87 13.03 -2.60
CA SER A 7 -10.13 12.17 -1.68
C SER A 7 -10.29 12.57 -0.24
N ILE A 8 -10.23 13.87 0.03
CA ILE A 8 -10.36 14.32 1.40
C ILE A 8 -11.84 14.24 1.81
N GLU A 9 -12.80 14.59 0.95
CA GLU A 9 -14.23 14.33 1.21
C GLU A 9 -14.52 12.84 1.39
N SER A 10 -13.90 11.95 0.61
CA SER A 10 -14.03 10.50 0.79
C SER A 10 -13.47 10.09 2.14
N HIS A 11 -12.27 10.54 2.52
CA HIS A 11 -11.70 10.27 3.83
C HIS A 11 -12.62 10.74 4.96
N LEU A 12 -13.13 11.96 4.89
CA LEU A 12 -14.07 12.47 5.89
C LEU A 12 -15.36 11.67 5.91
N LYS A 13 -15.92 11.38 4.75
CA LYS A 13 -17.15 10.59 4.61
C LYS A 13 -16.94 9.20 5.21
N TYR A 14 -15.74 8.66 5.17
CA TYR A 14 -15.37 7.41 5.84
C TYR A 14 -15.22 7.65 7.35
N SER A 15 -14.40 8.60 7.79
CA SER A 15 -14.13 8.89 9.21
C SER A 15 -15.38 9.24 10.03
N TYR A 16 -16.42 9.85 9.43
CA TYR A 16 -17.68 10.17 10.09
C TYR A 16 -18.80 9.16 9.85
N CYS A 17 -18.64 8.23 8.92
CA CYS A 17 -19.64 7.19 8.70
C CYS A 17 -19.47 6.09 9.76
N LYS A 18 -20.59 5.67 10.34
CA LYS A 18 -20.61 4.54 11.28
C LYS A 18 -20.41 3.20 10.58
N HIS A 19 -20.43 3.20 9.24
CA HIS A 19 -20.37 2.02 8.38
C HIS A 19 -21.38 0.93 8.78
N SER A 20 -22.53 1.34 9.34
CA SER A 20 -23.54 0.44 9.90
C SER A 20 -24.47 -0.15 8.86
N ASP A 21 -24.63 0.51 7.70
CA ASP A 21 -25.41 -0.01 6.59
C ASP A 21 -24.50 -0.36 5.41
N LEU A 22 -24.31 -1.67 5.23
CA LEU A 22 -23.41 -2.27 4.26
C LEU A 22 -24.24 -3.09 3.27
N LYS A 23 -24.12 -2.77 1.98
CA LYS A 23 -24.74 -3.54 0.89
C LYS A 23 -23.67 -4.32 0.12
N PRO A 24 -24.01 -5.48 -0.47
CA PRO A 24 -23.08 -6.18 -1.34
C PRO A 24 -22.67 -5.30 -2.53
N HIS A 25 -21.37 -5.15 -2.76
CA HIS A 25 -20.88 -4.31 -3.84
C HIS A 25 -21.17 -4.94 -5.22
N ARG A 26 -21.52 -4.09 -6.19
CA ARG A 26 -21.71 -4.47 -7.58
C ARG A 26 -20.77 -3.66 -8.47
N THR A 27 -20.22 -4.32 -9.48
CA THR A 27 -19.39 -3.68 -10.50
C THR A 27 -20.21 -2.68 -11.31
N ARG A 28 -19.55 -1.84 -12.12
CA ARG A 28 -20.24 -0.91 -13.03
C ARG A 28 -21.13 -1.63 -14.04
N GLU A 29 -20.78 -2.86 -14.40
CA GLU A 29 -21.53 -3.76 -15.28
C GLU A 29 -22.65 -4.53 -14.54
N GLY A 30 -22.86 -4.25 -13.25
CA GLY A 30 -23.92 -4.84 -12.43
C GLY A 30 -23.60 -6.21 -11.84
N VAL A 31 -22.37 -6.71 -12.03
CA VAL A 31 -21.95 -8.02 -11.50
C VAL A 31 -21.82 -7.94 -9.99
N LEU A 32 -22.42 -8.88 -9.27
CA LEU A 32 -22.26 -8.98 -7.81
C LEU A 32 -20.84 -9.41 -7.47
N VAL A 33 -20.13 -8.61 -6.68
CA VAL A 33 -18.80 -8.97 -6.20
C VAL A 33 -18.97 -9.91 -5.00
N THR A 34 -18.77 -11.20 -5.23
CA THR A 34 -19.00 -12.23 -4.19
C THR A 34 -17.83 -12.37 -3.23
N ASN A 35 -16.78 -11.55 -3.35
CA ASN A 35 -15.64 -11.60 -2.46
C ASN A 35 -15.93 -11.03 -1.05
N GLY A 36 -17.19 -10.73 -0.77
CA GLY A 36 -17.63 -10.14 0.48
C GLY A 36 -17.40 -8.64 0.56
N VAL A 37 -16.73 -7.99 -0.41
CA VAL A 37 -16.63 -6.52 -0.44
C VAL A 37 -18.04 -5.95 -0.31
N MET A 38 -18.22 -5.21 0.77
CA MET A 38 -19.44 -4.47 1.01
C MET A 38 -19.17 -3.03 0.67
N GLU A 39 -20.13 -2.41 0.03
CA GLU A 39 -20.16 -0.98 -0.16
C GLU A 39 -21.02 -0.41 0.96
N CYS A 40 -20.50 0.56 1.70
CA CYS A 40 -21.36 1.30 2.61
C CYS A 40 -22.40 2.07 1.81
N SER A 41 -23.69 1.87 2.11
CA SER A 41 -24.79 2.54 1.42
C SER A 41 -24.73 4.07 1.58
N GLU A 42 -24.14 4.55 2.67
CA GLU A 42 -24.02 5.98 2.99
C GLU A 42 -22.77 6.60 2.36
N CYS A 43 -21.60 6.03 2.66
CA CYS A 43 -20.33 6.63 2.26
C CYS A 43 -19.79 6.12 0.92
N GLY A 44 -20.25 4.98 0.43
CA GLY A 44 -19.69 4.33 -0.76
C GLY A 44 -18.30 3.72 -0.52
N MET A 45 -17.82 3.70 0.74
CA MET A 45 -16.58 3.02 1.09
C MET A 45 -16.73 1.55 0.78
N LEU A 46 -15.76 1.01 0.04
CA LEU A 46 -15.61 -0.42 -0.09
C LEU A 46 -14.93 -0.92 1.17
N THR A 47 -15.71 -1.51 2.06
CA THR A 47 -15.16 -2.24 3.18
C THR A 47 -15.06 -3.71 2.81
N LEU A 48 -13.95 -4.31 3.19
CA LEU A 48 -13.92 -5.75 3.28
C LEU A 48 -14.47 -6.12 4.66
N PRO A 49 -15.42 -7.07 4.75
CA PRO A 49 -15.79 -7.65 6.01
C PRO A 49 -14.53 -8.12 6.71
N LEU A 50 -14.59 -8.15 8.04
CA LEU A 50 -13.61 -8.87 8.82
C LEU A 50 -13.41 -10.23 8.16
N VAL A 51 -12.17 -10.67 8.14
CA VAL A 51 -11.75 -11.88 7.47
C VAL A 51 -12.73 -13.04 7.80
N GLU A 52 -13.17 -13.12 9.05
CA GLU A 52 -14.12 -14.11 9.58
C GLU A 52 -15.55 -14.04 8.98
N GLU A 53 -15.99 -12.90 8.46
CA GLU A 53 -17.35 -12.68 7.95
C GLU A 53 -17.50 -12.96 6.43
N ARG A 54 -16.39 -13.22 5.72
CA ARG A 54 -16.41 -13.47 4.27
C ARG A 54 -16.89 -14.90 3.97
N CYS A 55 -18.19 -15.16 4.01
CA CYS A 55 -18.80 -16.50 4.01
C CYS A 55 -19.15 -17.10 2.61
N SER A 56 -18.54 -16.65 1.50
CA SER A 56 -18.83 -17.23 0.18
C SER A 56 -17.82 -18.29 -0.24
N GLU A 57 -18.31 -19.41 -0.76
CA GLU A 57 -17.48 -20.48 -1.34
C GLU A 57 -16.74 -20.04 -2.61
N ARG A 58 -17.23 -19.01 -3.31
CA ARG A 58 -16.61 -18.46 -4.52
C ARG A 58 -16.58 -16.94 -4.46
N ARG A 59 -15.44 -16.35 -4.77
CA ARG A 59 -15.15 -14.92 -4.64
C ARG A 59 -14.81 -14.31 -6.00
N THR A 60 -15.37 -13.15 -6.31
CA THR A 60 -15.02 -12.38 -7.51
C THR A 60 -13.95 -11.34 -7.20
N ILE A 61 -12.80 -11.40 -7.87
CA ILE A 61 -11.71 -10.40 -7.75
C ILE A 61 -11.59 -9.55 -9.01
N LEU A 62 -11.19 -8.30 -8.84
CA LEU A 62 -10.79 -7.41 -9.93
C LEU A 62 -9.35 -7.75 -10.35
N LEU A 63 -9.14 -7.96 -11.65
CA LEU A 63 -7.84 -8.22 -12.26
C LEU A 63 -7.14 -6.89 -12.55
N SER A 64 -6.13 -6.62 -11.73
CA SER A 64 -5.28 -5.42 -11.70
C SER A 64 -5.92 -4.14 -11.12
N ALA A 65 -5.21 -3.57 -10.14
CA ALA A 65 -5.42 -2.26 -9.53
C ALA A 65 -4.64 -1.13 -10.26
N PHE A 66 -4.12 -1.40 -11.47
CA PHE A 66 -3.25 -0.48 -12.22
C PHE A 66 -3.88 -0.08 -13.57
N GLY A 67 -5.12 0.41 -13.50
CA GLY A 67 -5.60 1.58 -14.25
C GLY A 67 -5.51 1.64 -15.79
N ARG A 68 -5.19 0.59 -16.55
CA ARG A 68 -5.01 0.76 -18.02
C ARG A 68 -5.80 -0.14 -18.97
N ALA A 69 -6.64 -1.05 -18.51
CA ALA A 69 -7.59 -1.72 -19.39
C ALA A 69 -8.85 -2.09 -18.62
N LYS A 70 -9.97 -2.17 -19.33
CA LYS A 70 -11.34 -2.52 -18.88
C LYS A 70 -11.34 -3.37 -17.61
N GLU A 71 -12.19 -3.01 -16.64
CA GLU A 71 -12.40 -3.81 -15.43
C GLU A 71 -12.66 -5.28 -15.81
N ARG A 72 -11.71 -6.16 -15.49
CA ARG A 72 -11.84 -7.60 -15.73
C ARG A 72 -11.98 -8.30 -14.40
N TYR A 73 -12.94 -9.21 -14.31
CA TYR A 73 -13.28 -9.89 -13.08
C TYR A 73 -12.99 -11.39 -13.21
N TYR A 74 -12.54 -12.00 -12.13
CA TYR A 74 -12.32 -13.44 -12.02
C TYR A 74 -13.09 -14.00 -10.84
N THR A 75 -13.89 -15.05 -11.06
CA THR A 75 -14.58 -15.78 -10.00
C THR A 75 -13.76 -17.00 -9.62
N THR A 76 -13.41 -17.14 -8.34
CA THR A 76 -12.59 -18.25 -7.85
C THR A 76 -13.28 -19.61 -8.04
N SER A 77 -12.47 -20.61 -8.36
CA SER A 77 -12.90 -22.02 -8.44
C SER A 77 -12.92 -22.68 -7.06
N PHE A 78 -12.07 -22.22 -6.15
CA PHE A 78 -11.92 -22.73 -4.79
C PHE A 78 -12.47 -21.77 -3.73
N ASN A 79 -12.63 -22.30 -2.53
CA ASN A 79 -13.12 -21.56 -1.37
C ASN A 79 -11.98 -20.81 -0.66
N TRP A 80 -11.97 -19.49 -0.83
CA TRP A 80 -11.06 -18.55 -0.17
C TRP A 80 -11.76 -17.69 0.88
N SER A 81 -12.79 -18.26 1.52
CA SER A 81 -13.53 -17.64 2.62
C SER A 81 -12.54 -17.16 3.68
N GLY A 82 -12.68 -15.89 4.04
CA GLY A 82 -11.77 -15.23 4.98
C GLY A 82 -10.29 -15.23 4.58
N ILE A 83 -9.96 -15.05 3.31
CA ILE A 83 -8.57 -14.83 2.91
C ILE A 83 -8.52 -13.68 1.93
N THR A 84 -7.75 -12.61 2.15
CA THR A 84 -7.61 -11.57 1.10
C THR A 84 -6.88 -12.16 -0.10
N ILE A 85 -7.38 -11.90 -1.31
CA ILE A 85 -6.86 -12.48 -2.56
C ILE A 85 -6.75 -11.41 -3.65
N GLN A 86 -5.76 -11.56 -4.54
CA GLN A 86 -5.60 -10.78 -5.76
C GLN A 86 -5.03 -11.65 -6.88
N GLY A 87 -5.09 -11.19 -8.12
CA GLY A 87 -4.56 -11.95 -9.24
C GLY A 87 -4.57 -11.17 -10.54
N SER A 88 -3.85 -11.70 -11.52
CA SER A 88 -3.77 -11.14 -12.87
C SER A 88 -3.47 -12.26 -13.87
N ASP A 89 -3.91 -12.08 -15.11
CA ASP A 89 -3.49 -12.92 -16.24
C ASP A 89 -2.04 -12.67 -16.65
N SER A 90 -1.48 -11.54 -16.23
CA SER A 90 -0.08 -11.16 -16.45
C SER A 90 0.58 -10.66 -15.17
N GLY A 91 1.70 -11.28 -14.81
CA GLY A 91 2.67 -10.80 -13.85
C GLY A 91 4.07 -11.26 -14.21
N VAL A 92 5.07 -10.59 -13.65
CA VAL A 92 6.48 -10.91 -13.86
C VAL A 92 6.99 -11.61 -12.60
N VAL A 93 7.64 -12.76 -12.77
CA VAL A 93 8.43 -13.39 -11.71
C VAL A 93 9.87 -12.99 -11.93
N ILE A 94 10.42 -12.27 -10.97
CA ILE A 94 11.80 -11.81 -11.00
C ILE A 94 12.64 -12.85 -10.26
N SER A 95 13.54 -13.51 -11.01
CA SER A 95 14.45 -14.50 -10.44
C SER A 95 15.62 -13.77 -9.76
N THR A 96 15.82 -14.04 -8.47
CA THR A 96 16.90 -13.42 -7.66
C THR A 96 18.24 -14.13 -7.80
N SER A 97 18.36 -15.19 -8.61
CA SER A 97 19.60 -15.94 -8.80
C SER A 97 19.64 -16.64 -10.15
N LYS A 98 20.48 -16.17 -11.10
CA LYS A 98 20.88 -16.79 -12.39
C LYS A 98 19.81 -17.38 -13.31
N GLY A 99 18.53 -17.42 -12.93
CA GLY A 99 17.39 -17.82 -13.74
C GLY A 99 16.85 -16.63 -14.52
N LYS A 100 16.29 -16.90 -15.71
CA LYS A 100 15.59 -15.88 -16.51
C LYS A 100 14.27 -15.53 -15.83
N SER A 101 14.02 -14.23 -15.64
CA SER A 101 12.68 -13.74 -15.31
C SER A 101 11.69 -14.22 -16.36
N TYR A 102 10.46 -14.55 -15.94
CA TYR A 102 9.43 -15.05 -16.84
C TYR A 102 8.08 -14.40 -16.54
N ALA A 103 7.25 -14.34 -17.58
CA ALA A 103 5.86 -13.92 -17.46
C ALA A 103 4.99 -15.12 -17.10
N THR A 104 4.03 -14.92 -16.20
CA THR A 104 3.06 -15.94 -15.78
C THR A 104 1.75 -15.26 -15.37
N SER A 105 0.64 -15.99 -15.39
CA SER A 105 -0.51 -15.61 -14.58
C SER A 105 -0.18 -15.87 -13.11
N PHE A 106 -0.74 -15.07 -12.21
CA PHE A 106 -0.54 -15.23 -10.77
C PHE A 106 -1.84 -15.10 -9.99
N PHE A 107 -1.90 -15.84 -8.88
CA PHE A 107 -2.96 -15.75 -7.89
C PHE A 107 -2.31 -15.64 -6.51
N GLU A 108 -2.62 -14.59 -5.78
CA GLU A 108 -2.01 -14.28 -4.49
C GLU A 108 -3.06 -14.27 -3.40
N ALA A 109 -2.72 -14.88 -2.28
CA ALA A 109 -3.55 -14.99 -1.10
C ALA A 109 -2.77 -14.56 0.14
N PHE A 110 -3.45 -13.86 1.06
CA PHE A 110 -2.88 -13.30 2.28
C PHE A 110 -3.60 -13.86 3.53
N PRO A 111 -3.45 -15.17 3.82
CA PRO A 111 -4.10 -15.76 4.98
C PRO A 111 -3.33 -15.48 6.28
N THR A 112 -4.03 -15.64 7.40
CA THR A 112 -3.42 -15.82 8.72
C THR A 112 -3.61 -17.27 9.12
N ILE A 113 -2.52 -18.03 9.28
CA ILE A 113 -2.57 -19.46 9.59
C ILE A 113 -1.77 -19.68 10.88
N HIS A 114 -2.41 -20.25 11.90
CA HIS A 114 -1.80 -20.48 13.22
C HIS A 114 -1.12 -19.21 13.78
N ASN A 115 -1.81 -18.06 13.70
CA ASN A 115 -1.33 -16.72 14.08
C ASN A 115 -0.15 -16.17 13.27
N VAL A 116 0.21 -16.80 12.16
CA VAL A 116 1.23 -16.30 11.24
C VAL A 116 0.55 -15.70 10.02
N LYS A 117 0.69 -14.37 9.84
CA LYS A 117 0.34 -13.70 8.59
C LYS A 117 1.33 -14.11 7.51
N THR A 118 0.83 -14.63 6.41
CA THR A 118 1.67 -15.15 5.32
C THR A 118 1.20 -14.67 3.95
N PHE A 119 2.03 -14.92 2.94
CA PHE A 119 1.78 -14.62 1.55
C PHE A 119 1.93 -15.91 0.74
N ILE A 120 0.86 -16.32 0.07
CA ILE A 120 0.85 -17.48 -0.81
C ILE A 120 0.67 -16.97 -2.24
N ARG A 121 1.64 -17.25 -3.10
CA ARG A 121 1.54 -17.01 -4.54
C ARG A 121 1.47 -18.32 -5.29
N GLY A 122 0.43 -18.47 -6.09
CA GLY A 122 0.32 -19.49 -7.11
C GLY A 122 0.61 -18.94 -8.49
N GLU A 123 1.17 -19.79 -9.35
CA GLU A 123 1.60 -19.41 -10.70
C GLU A 123 1.11 -20.45 -11.73
N GLY A 124 0.84 -19.99 -12.95
CA GLY A 124 0.40 -20.89 -14.02
C GLY A 124 0.22 -20.19 -15.36
N SER A 125 0.02 -21.00 -16.40
CA SER A 125 -0.30 -20.53 -17.76
C SER A 125 -1.62 -19.77 -17.84
N THR A 126 -2.53 -20.02 -16.90
CA THR A 126 -3.80 -19.35 -16.77
C THR A 126 -4.05 -18.96 -15.32
N LEU A 127 -4.97 -18.03 -15.09
CA LEU A 127 -5.36 -17.64 -13.73
C LEU A 127 -6.00 -18.81 -12.95
N VAL A 128 -6.67 -19.74 -13.63
CA VAL A 128 -7.23 -20.96 -13.00
C VAL A 128 -6.12 -21.89 -12.52
N ASP A 129 -5.05 -22.04 -13.32
CA ASP A 129 -3.89 -22.84 -12.92
C ASP A 129 -3.16 -22.20 -11.75
N ALA A 130 -2.99 -20.87 -11.79
CA ALA A 130 -2.39 -20.12 -10.69
C ALA A 130 -3.21 -20.21 -9.41
N GLU A 131 -4.54 -20.13 -9.48
CA GLU A 131 -5.42 -20.32 -8.31
C GLU A 131 -5.27 -21.72 -7.72
N ARG A 132 -5.25 -22.76 -8.58
CA ARG A 132 -5.09 -24.16 -8.15
C ARG A 132 -3.76 -24.36 -7.42
N ASP A 133 -2.66 -23.86 -7.97
CA ASP A 133 -1.34 -23.92 -7.33
C ASP A 133 -1.33 -23.20 -5.97
N ALA A 134 -1.92 -22.00 -5.88
CA ALA A 134 -2.08 -21.29 -4.61
C ALA A 134 -2.90 -22.10 -3.58
N TYR A 135 -4.00 -22.71 -4.02
CA TYR A 135 -4.90 -23.47 -3.16
C TYR A 135 -4.26 -24.77 -2.65
N GLU A 136 -3.48 -25.44 -3.49
CA GLU A 136 -2.70 -26.62 -3.10
C GLU A 136 -1.65 -26.28 -2.03
N LYS A 137 -0.94 -25.15 -2.19
CA LYS A 137 -0.01 -24.63 -1.18
C LYS A 137 -0.72 -24.32 0.14
N LEU A 138 -1.88 -23.65 0.10
CA LEU A 138 -2.71 -23.40 1.28
C LEU A 138 -3.07 -24.71 2.00
N ASN A 139 -3.59 -25.70 1.27
CA ASN A 139 -3.98 -26.98 1.85
C ASN A 139 -2.79 -27.75 2.45
N LYS A 140 -1.61 -27.68 1.83
CA LYS A 140 -0.39 -28.25 2.39
C LYS A 140 -0.05 -27.61 3.73
N ILE A 141 -0.11 -26.29 3.81
CA ILE A 141 0.17 -25.53 5.03
C ILE A 141 -0.85 -25.85 6.13
N MET A 142 -2.15 -25.85 5.82
CA MET A 142 -3.23 -26.11 6.79
C MET A 142 -3.16 -27.52 7.41
N LYS A 143 -2.54 -28.49 6.74
CA LYS A 143 -2.33 -29.86 7.27
C LYS A 143 -1.17 -29.95 8.28
N CYS A 144 -0.32 -28.94 8.34
CA CYS A 144 0.85 -28.90 9.22
C CYS A 144 0.44 -28.49 10.64
N LYS A 145 0.39 -29.46 11.57
CA LYS A 145 -0.10 -29.25 12.94
C LYS A 145 0.89 -28.46 13.80
N GLU A 146 2.17 -28.77 13.65
CA GLU A 146 3.27 -28.11 14.34
C GLU A 146 4.26 -27.63 13.27
N HIS A 147 4.81 -26.42 13.45
CA HIS A 147 5.69 -25.82 12.46
C HIS A 147 7.14 -25.87 12.95
N ASN A 148 8.00 -26.50 12.17
CA ASN A 148 9.43 -26.53 12.42
C ASN A 148 10.14 -25.38 11.68
N TRP A 149 10.31 -24.27 12.39
CA TRP A 149 10.79 -23.00 11.85
C TRP A 149 12.29 -22.94 11.64
N VAL A 150 12.70 -22.48 10.46
CA VAL A 150 14.08 -22.09 10.17
C VAL A 150 14.14 -20.63 9.68
N ARG A 151 15.17 -19.90 10.12
CA ARG A 151 15.44 -18.52 9.68
C ARG A 151 16.12 -18.45 8.32
N ASN A 152 16.78 -19.53 7.91
CA ASN A 152 17.45 -19.64 6.64
C ASN A 152 16.74 -20.73 5.81
N ASP A 153 16.07 -20.31 4.75
CA ASP A 153 15.38 -21.18 3.80
C ASP A 153 16.25 -21.55 2.57
N GLY A 154 17.56 -21.34 2.67
CA GLY A 154 18.52 -21.58 1.59
C GLY A 154 18.91 -20.33 0.80
N ARG A 155 18.39 -19.15 1.16
CA ARG A 155 18.77 -17.87 0.55
C ARG A 155 19.70 -17.08 1.46
N VAL A 156 19.16 -16.54 2.55
CA VAL A 156 19.86 -15.67 3.51
C VAL A 156 19.27 -15.94 4.89
N GLU A 157 20.12 -15.95 5.92
CA GLU A 157 19.64 -16.01 7.31
C GLU A 157 18.90 -14.72 7.69
N ARG A 158 17.61 -14.85 8.01
CA ARG A 158 16.72 -13.74 8.34
C ARG A 158 16.79 -13.36 9.82
N LYS A 159 17.08 -12.08 10.09
CA LYS A 159 17.19 -11.52 11.45
C LYS A 159 15.93 -10.80 11.93
N ASP A 160 15.03 -10.46 11.01
CA ASP A 160 13.78 -9.70 11.20
C ASP A 160 12.61 -10.52 11.76
N GLY A 161 12.88 -11.73 12.26
CA GLY A 161 11.86 -12.67 12.74
C GLY A 161 11.15 -13.44 11.63
N TYR A 162 11.46 -13.17 10.36
CA TYR A 162 10.95 -13.96 9.25
C TYR A 162 11.53 -15.38 9.30
N ALA A 163 10.68 -16.39 9.15
CA ALA A 163 11.06 -17.79 9.15
C ALA A 163 10.16 -18.59 8.23
N THR A 164 10.64 -19.76 7.82
CA THR A 164 9.90 -20.71 6.97
C THR A 164 9.84 -22.07 7.67
N CYS A 165 8.67 -22.70 7.65
CA CYS A 165 8.49 -24.06 8.14
C CYS A 165 9.09 -25.06 7.14
N THR A 166 10.00 -25.92 7.60
CA THR A 166 10.69 -26.91 6.76
C THR A 166 9.77 -28.00 6.20
N GLU A 167 8.63 -28.24 6.83
CA GLU A 167 7.71 -29.32 6.45
C GLU A 167 6.67 -28.84 5.42
N CYS A 168 6.07 -27.68 5.67
CA CYS A 168 4.93 -27.20 4.90
C CYS A 168 5.21 -25.94 4.08
N ALA A 169 6.37 -25.31 4.27
CA ALA A 169 6.77 -24.05 3.65
C ALA A 169 5.90 -22.83 4.02
N LEU A 170 5.11 -22.90 5.11
CA LEU A 170 4.52 -21.70 5.71
C LEU A 170 5.65 -20.73 6.06
N SER A 171 5.58 -19.50 5.59
CA SER A 171 6.57 -18.47 5.89
C SER A 171 5.93 -17.18 6.39
N GLY A 172 6.63 -16.44 7.25
CA GLY A 172 6.12 -15.20 7.82
C GLY A 172 6.98 -14.76 9.00
N HIS A 173 6.61 -13.66 9.63
CA HIS A 173 7.24 -13.21 10.89
C HIS A 173 6.76 -14.08 12.06
N ALA A 174 7.22 -15.33 12.10
CA ALA A 174 6.80 -16.35 13.07
C ALA A 174 7.72 -16.44 14.30
N LEU A 175 8.93 -15.88 14.22
CA LEU A 175 9.90 -15.87 15.31
C LEU A 175 10.14 -14.45 15.80
N GLU A 176 10.59 -14.33 17.05
CA GLU A 176 11.07 -13.05 17.56
C GLU A 176 12.29 -12.57 16.73
N PRO A 177 12.37 -11.28 16.36
CA PRO A 177 13.55 -10.74 15.69
C PRO A 177 14.81 -10.89 16.57
N THR A 178 15.96 -11.17 15.95
CA THR A 178 17.26 -11.17 16.65
C THR A 178 17.94 -9.80 16.61
N THR A 179 17.31 -8.83 15.95
CA THR A 179 17.70 -7.43 15.88
C THR A 179 16.97 -6.63 16.95
N ASN A 180 17.58 -5.53 17.40
CA ASN A 180 17.09 -4.76 18.53
C ASN A 180 16.80 -3.31 18.12
N CYS A 181 15.77 -2.72 18.73
CA CYS A 181 15.40 -1.34 18.50
C CYS A 181 16.57 -0.43 18.90
N ALA A 182 16.92 0.52 18.02
CA ALA A 182 18.00 1.46 18.25
C ALA A 182 17.77 2.29 19.54
N VAL A 183 16.52 2.56 19.88
CA VAL A 183 16.09 3.38 21.03
C VAL A 183 15.95 2.53 22.30
N CYS A 184 14.95 1.66 22.39
CA CYS A 184 14.62 0.94 23.63
C CYS A 184 15.26 -0.45 23.78
N LYS A 185 16.03 -0.92 22.79
CA LYS A 185 16.70 -2.22 22.77
C LYS A 185 15.80 -3.46 22.80
N SER A 186 14.48 -3.32 22.76
CA SER A 186 13.56 -4.46 22.56
C SER A 186 13.79 -5.12 21.20
N PRO A 187 13.43 -6.41 21.02
CA PRO A 187 13.40 -7.03 19.70
C PRO A 187 12.63 -6.18 18.68
N ALA A 188 13.18 -6.04 17.48
CA ALA A 188 12.72 -5.08 16.47
C ALA A 188 12.99 -5.59 15.06
N ARG A 189 12.10 -5.25 14.12
CA ARG A 189 12.19 -5.71 12.72
C ARG A 189 12.10 -4.60 11.68
N LEU A 190 11.52 -3.45 12.03
CA LEU A 190 11.36 -2.36 11.08
C LEU A 190 12.72 -1.71 10.86
N THR A 191 13.09 -1.51 9.61
CA THR A 191 14.37 -0.91 9.23
C THR A 191 14.16 0.52 8.76
N ASN A 192 15.01 1.42 9.24
CA ASN A 192 15.19 2.73 8.63
C ASN A 192 16.70 3.01 8.58
N LEU A 193 17.22 3.26 7.38
CA LEU A 193 18.64 3.26 7.08
C LEU A 193 19.27 1.95 7.62
N ASP A 194 20.37 2.07 8.36
CA ASP A 194 21.13 0.92 8.88
C ASP A 194 20.71 0.54 10.33
N LYS A 195 19.52 0.97 10.77
CA LYS A 195 19.01 0.77 12.13
C LYS A 195 17.68 0.02 12.15
N PHE A 196 17.42 -0.68 13.26
CA PHE A 196 16.16 -1.37 13.53
C PHE A 196 15.31 -0.63 14.56
N TYR A 197 14.00 -0.68 14.42
CA TYR A 197 13.02 0.01 15.26
C TYR A 197 11.84 -0.92 15.61
N CYS A 198 11.32 -0.78 16.83
CA CYS A 198 9.99 -1.31 17.15
C CYS A 198 8.91 -0.42 16.52
N ASP A 199 7.67 -0.89 16.44
CA ASP A 199 6.57 -0.15 15.80
C ASP A 199 6.39 1.26 16.40
N THR A 200 6.52 1.40 17.73
CA THR A 200 6.43 2.70 18.42
C THR A 200 7.51 3.68 17.95
N HIS A 201 8.80 3.33 18.10
CA HIS A 201 9.89 4.25 17.75
C HIS A 201 10.03 4.45 16.23
N TYR A 202 9.58 3.50 15.40
CA TYR A 202 9.50 3.71 13.95
C TYR A 202 8.47 4.78 13.60
N ASN A 203 7.32 4.76 14.27
CA ASN A 203 6.30 5.79 14.11
C ASN A 203 6.71 7.15 14.65
N GLU A 204 7.76 7.25 15.47
CA GLU A 204 8.31 8.52 15.96
C GLU A 204 9.36 9.13 15.03
N LEU A 205 9.79 8.41 13.98
CA LEU A 205 10.77 8.92 13.02
C LEU A 205 10.28 10.21 12.37
N SER A 206 11.20 11.15 12.22
CA SER A 206 10.93 12.42 11.54
C SER A 206 10.74 12.23 10.03
N PHE A 207 10.19 13.26 9.38
CA PHE A 207 10.12 13.31 7.91
C PHE A 207 11.50 13.11 7.28
N ASP A 208 12.52 13.80 7.78
CA ASP A 208 13.86 13.75 7.20
C ASP A 208 14.45 12.34 7.33
N GLU A 209 14.29 11.66 8.47
CA GLU A 209 14.78 10.29 8.66
C GLU A 209 14.12 9.27 7.71
N LEU A 210 12.81 9.39 7.48
CA LEU A 210 12.09 8.50 6.56
C LEU A 210 12.44 8.81 5.11
N TYR A 211 12.52 10.10 4.77
CA TYR A 211 12.85 10.55 3.43
C TYR A 211 14.27 10.17 3.03
N GLU A 212 15.25 10.38 3.91
CA GLU A 212 16.65 9.98 3.67
C GLU A 212 16.78 8.48 3.39
N ASN A 213 16.00 7.64 4.06
CA ASN A 213 15.98 6.21 3.80
C ASN A 213 15.50 5.88 2.38
N ASP A 214 14.42 6.50 1.94
CA ASP A 214 13.90 6.29 0.59
C ASP A 214 14.84 6.83 -0.49
N ILE A 215 15.50 7.98 -0.24
CA ILE A 215 16.53 8.52 -1.14
C ILE A 215 17.70 7.55 -1.24
N LYS A 216 18.22 7.04 -0.12
CA LYS A 216 19.30 6.05 -0.12
C LYS A 216 18.89 4.82 -0.94
N PHE A 217 17.70 4.29 -0.72
CA PHE A 217 17.19 3.12 -1.45
C PHE A 217 17.07 3.37 -2.96
N ASN A 218 16.54 4.52 -3.36
CA ASN A 218 16.41 4.87 -4.77
C ASN A 218 17.78 5.09 -5.44
N THR A 219 18.70 5.78 -4.75
CA THR A 219 20.08 5.96 -5.23
C THR A 219 20.79 4.62 -5.40
N GLU A 220 20.69 3.71 -4.42
CA GLU A 220 21.27 2.36 -4.53
C GLU A 220 20.70 1.59 -5.73
N ARG A 221 19.38 1.71 -6.00
CA ARG A 221 18.74 1.09 -7.19
C ARG A 221 19.17 1.70 -8.52
N TYR A 222 19.57 2.97 -8.52
CA TYR A 222 20.08 3.67 -9.70
C TYR A 222 21.55 3.34 -9.96
N GLU A 223 22.35 3.23 -8.90
CA GLU A 223 23.78 2.94 -8.98
C GLU A 223 24.09 1.45 -9.20
N ASP A 224 23.16 0.55 -8.84
CA ASP A 224 23.29 -0.89 -9.04
C ASP A 224 22.67 -1.34 -10.38
N PRO A 225 23.47 -1.60 -11.43
CA PRO A 225 22.97 -2.07 -12.72
C PRO A 225 22.36 -3.48 -12.66
N ASP A 226 22.66 -4.26 -11.62
CA ASP A 226 22.11 -5.58 -11.37
C ASP A 226 20.87 -5.54 -10.44
N SER A 227 20.40 -4.34 -10.09
CA SER A 227 19.20 -4.15 -9.28
C SER A 227 18.00 -4.88 -9.91
N ILE A 228 17.24 -5.56 -9.06
CA ILE A 228 16.02 -6.30 -9.42
C ILE A 228 14.96 -5.35 -10.01
N ILE A 229 14.94 -4.10 -9.55
CA ILE A 229 14.02 -3.05 -9.98
C ILE A 229 14.88 -1.82 -10.28
N PRO A 230 15.61 -1.80 -11.41
CA PRO A 230 16.57 -0.75 -11.70
C PRO A 230 15.85 0.58 -11.94
N ILE A 231 16.55 1.67 -11.64
CA ILE A 231 16.21 3.00 -12.14
C ILE A 231 17.20 3.26 -13.27
N GLU A 232 16.71 3.42 -14.50
CA GLU A 232 17.57 3.43 -15.69
C GLU A 232 18.08 4.84 -16.01
N THR A 233 17.35 5.87 -15.57
CA THR A 233 17.66 7.27 -15.91
C THR A 233 17.70 8.19 -14.70
N GLU A 234 18.46 9.28 -14.82
CA GLU A 234 18.53 10.32 -13.79
C GLU A 234 17.16 11.00 -13.58
N ASP A 235 16.35 11.11 -14.64
CA ASP A 235 15.01 11.70 -14.57
C ASP A 235 14.03 10.78 -13.83
N GLU A 236 14.11 9.46 -14.03
CA GLU A 236 13.37 8.49 -13.21
C GLU A 236 13.80 8.56 -11.74
N LEU A 237 15.10 8.66 -11.45
CA LEU A 237 15.58 8.82 -10.08
C LEU A 237 15.01 10.08 -9.42
N LYS A 238 15.04 11.22 -10.13
CA LYS A 238 14.45 12.47 -9.65
C LYS A 238 12.95 12.31 -9.41
N SER A 239 12.25 11.58 -10.28
CA SER A 239 10.81 11.35 -10.16
C SER A 239 10.47 10.52 -8.93
N GLU A 240 11.15 9.39 -8.75
CA GLU A 240 10.99 8.51 -7.58
C GLU A 240 11.31 9.26 -6.27
N ASN A 241 12.38 10.04 -6.26
CA ASN A 241 12.76 10.87 -5.11
C ASN A 241 11.73 11.97 -4.80
N PHE A 242 11.08 12.53 -5.81
CA PHE A 242 9.99 13.48 -5.62
C PHE A 242 8.73 12.80 -5.07
N GLU A 243 8.40 11.60 -5.53
CA GLU A 243 7.29 10.81 -4.99
C GLU A 243 7.52 10.40 -3.54
N SER A 244 8.73 9.94 -3.20
CA SER A 244 9.14 9.66 -1.83
C SER A 244 9.02 10.88 -0.94
N TYR A 245 9.36 12.08 -1.44
CA TYR A 245 9.17 13.33 -0.69
C TYR A 245 7.69 13.54 -0.35
N LEU A 246 6.81 13.49 -1.35
CA LEU A 246 5.37 13.73 -1.15
C LEU A 246 4.73 12.66 -0.26
N SER A 247 5.10 11.39 -0.46
CA SER A 247 4.62 10.25 0.31
C SER A 247 4.96 10.40 1.79
N ASN A 248 6.24 10.66 2.11
CA ASN A 248 6.69 10.79 3.49
C ASN A 248 6.14 12.05 4.16
N LYS A 249 6.03 13.17 3.42
CA LYS A 249 5.39 14.39 3.93
C LYS A 249 3.94 14.14 4.32
N PHE A 250 3.18 13.51 3.44
CA PHE A 250 1.78 13.22 3.68
C PHE A 250 1.58 12.21 4.81
N TYR A 251 2.42 11.16 4.86
CA TYR A 251 2.41 10.17 5.94
C TYR A 251 2.62 10.81 7.31
N VAL A 252 3.68 11.62 7.46
CA VAL A 252 3.99 12.31 8.72
C VAL A 252 2.86 13.25 9.12
N LEU A 253 2.32 14.01 8.16
CA LEU A 253 1.21 14.93 8.43
C LEU A 253 -0.04 14.21 8.92
N LEU A 254 -0.44 13.11 8.26
CA LEU A 254 -1.57 12.30 8.68
C LEU A 254 -1.34 11.70 10.07
N ARG A 255 -0.16 11.08 10.27
CA ARG A 255 0.22 10.50 11.56
C ARG A 255 0.11 11.51 12.69
N ASP A 256 0.69 12.70 12.52
CA ASP A 256 0.74 13.72 13.56
C ASP A 256 -0.66 14.26 13.88
N GLN A 257 -1.51 14.43 12.87
CA GLN A 257 -2.92 14.83 13.06
C GLN A 257 -3.75 13.74 13.73
N SER A 258 -3.49 12.48 13.40
CA SER A 258 -4.13 11.32 14.01
C SER A 258 -3.75 11.14 15.48
N LEU A 259 -2.49 11.39 15.84
CA LEU A 259 -2.04 11.42 17.23
C LEU A 259 -2.72 12.55 18.01
N GLN A 260 -2.87 13.74 17.41
CA GLN A 260 -3.55 14.88 18.04
C GLN A 260 -5.06 14.66 18.25
N SER A 261 -5.72 13.99 17.31
CA SER A 261 -7.16 13.70 17.35
C SER A 261 -7.52 12.42 18.10
N GLY A 262 -6.53 11.63 18.55
CA GLY A 262 -6.73 10.34 19.19
C GLY A 262 -7.29 9.25 18.26
N THR A 263 -7.33 9.52 16.95
CA THR A 263 -7.89 8.62 15.93
C THR A 263 -6.77 8.20 14.98
N ILE A 264 -6.14 7.07 15.28
CA ILE A 264 -5.04 6.53 14.46
C ILE A 264 -5.63 5.71 13.30
N PRO A 265 -5.49 6.13 12.04
CA PRO A 265 -5.88 5.32 10.90
C PRO A 265 -5.10 4.01 10.94
N SER A 266 -5.77 2.92 10.59
CA SER A 266 -5.11 1.64 10.35
C SER A 266 -4.04 1.79 9.27
N LYS A 267 -3.08 0.86 9.25
CA LYS A 267 -2.02 0.85 8.24
C LYS A 267 -2.59 0.81 6.82
N GLU A 268 -3.69 0.09 6.63
CA GLU A 268 -4.43 -0.03 5.38
C GLU A 268 -5.06 1.30 4.96
N GLU A 269 -5.67 2.04 5.89
CA GLU A 269 -6.22 3.37 5.64
C GLU A 269 -5.13 4.38 5.31
N SER A 270 -4.03 4.41 6.09
CA SER A 270 -2.89 5.28 5.81
C SER A 270 -2.32 5.02 4.41
N PHE A 271 -2.13 3.75 4.05
CA PHE A 271 -1.60 3.36 2.74
C PHE A 271 -2.54 3.77 1.59
N TYR A 272 -3.85 3.55 1.76
CA TYR A 272 -4.85 3.96 0.77
C TYR A 272 -4.85 5.48 0.57
N LEU A 273 -4.82 6.26 1.65
CA LEU A 273 -4.83 7.72 1.59
C LEU A 273 -3.57 8.26 0.92
N THR A 274 -2.40 7.77 1.31
CA THR A 274 -1.13 8.18 0.70
C THR A 274 -1.11 7.85 -0.79
N ARG A 275 -1.54 6.66 -1.20
CA ARG A 275 -1.58 6.29 -2.63
C ARG A 275 -2.58 7.10 -3.43
N THR A 276 -3.78 7.33 -2.88
CA THR A 276 -4.82 8.09 -3.55
C THR A 276 -4.38 9.56 -3.71
N PHE A 277 -3.78 10.14 -2.66
CA PHE A 277 -3.20 11.47 -2.70
C PHE A 277 -2.14 11.59 -3.81
N ILE A 278 -1.16 10.68 -3.84
CA ILE A 278 -0.11 10.67 -4.87
C ILE A 278 -0.72 10.54 -6.27
N GLN A 279 -1.68 9.65 -6.47
CA GLN A 279 -2.32 9.45 -7.77
C GLN A 279 -3.04 10.71 -8.26
N ILE A 280 -3.65 11.46 -7.35
CA ILE A 280 -4.36 12.68 -7.69
C ILE A 280 -3.41 13.83 -7.99
N VAL A 281 -2.38 13.99 -7.17
CA VAL A 281 -1.27 14.92 -7.43
C VAL A 281 -0.75 14.66 -8.85
N LYS A 282 -0.54 13.40 -9.23
CA LYS A 282 -0.13 13.02 -10.59
C LYS A 282 -1.15 13.39 -11.66
N GLU A 283 -2.43 13.08 -11.45
CA GLU A 283 -3.49 13.30 -12.45
C GLU A 283 -3.81 14.78 -12.68
N HIS A 284 -3.82 15.60 -11.62
CA HIS A 284 -4.31 16.98 -11.68
C HIS A 284 -3.20 18.01 -11.84
N ILE A 285 -2.00 17.78 -11.31
CA ILE A 285 -0.92 18.77 -11.37
C ILE A 285 -0.15 18.64 -12.68
N TYR A 286 -0.06 17.42 -13.22
CA TYR A 286 0.87 17.15 -14.31
C TYR A 286 0.20 16.71 -15.63
N GLU A 287 -1.14 16.57 -15.68
CA GLU A 287 -1.89 16.06 -16.85
C GLU A 287 -1.32 14.76 -17.46
N ILE A 288 -0.69 13.90 -16.64
CA ILE A 288 0.12 12.79 -17.16
C ILE A 288 -0.74 11.55 -17.42
N LYS A 289 -1.01 11.27 -18.71
CA LYS A 289 -1.31 9.90 -19.16
C LYS A 289 -0.04 9.07 -19.14
N GLY A 290 0.23 8.51 -17.97
CA GLY A 290 1.21 7.45 -17.77
C GLY A 290 2.65 7.90 -17.55
N TYR A 291 3.26 7.24 -16.57
CA TYR A 291 4.62 7.30 -15.99
C TYR A 291 5.82 7.87 -16.80
N ALA A 292 5.73 8.15 -18.10
CA ALA A 292 6.91 8.38 -18.92
C ALA A 292 7.47 9.80 -18.95
N ASN A 293 6.79 10.86 -18.49
CA ASN A 293 7.35 12.22 -18.62
C ASN A 293 6.74 13.22 -17.63
N PHE A 294 7.38 13.46 -16.47
CA PHE A 294 7.36 14.81 -15.92
C PHE A 294 8.11 15.69 -16.93
N LYS A 295 7.46 16.70 -17.53
CA LYS A 295 8.18 17.60 -18.44
C LYS A 295 9.29 18.37 -17.70
N GLU A 296 9.05 18.72 -16.43
CA GLU A 296 10.03 19.24 -15.47
C GLU A 296 9.59 18.84 -14.04
N ILE A 297 10.49 18.25 -13.25
CA ILE A 297 10.25 17.90 -11.84
C ILE A 297 10.54 19.15 -10.99
N PRO A 298 9.65 19.58 -10.07
CA PRO A 298 9.91 20.74 -9.23
C PRO A 298 11.17 20.59 -8.38
N ASP A 299 11.98 21.64 -8.30
CA ASP A 299 13.10 21.69 -7.35
C ASP A 299 12.57 21.81 -5.91
N ILE A 300 12.63 20.70 -5.17
CA ILE A 300 12.20 20.61 -3.78
C ILE A 300 12.97 21.54 -2.83
N ASN A 301 14.16 21.98 -3.25
CA ASN A 301 14.99 22.90 -2.47
C ASN A 301 14.63 24.37 -2.71
N SER A 302 13.91 24.68 -3.79
CA SER A 302 13.50 26.03 -4.14
C SER A 302 12.65 26.67 -3.04
N LEU A 303 12.82 27.97 -2.85
CA LEU A 303 12.04 28.74 -1.87
C LEU A 303 10.54 28.71 -2.20
N GLU A 304 10.19 28.76 -3.49
CA GLU A 304 8.83 28.69 -3.98
C GLU A 304 8.16 27.38 -3.59
N PHE A 305 8.79 26.24 -3.93
CA PHE A 305 8.28 24.93 -3.56
C PHE A 305 8.08 24.80 -2.05
N LYS A 306 9.08 25.20 -1.25
CA LYS A 306 9.00 25.14 0.22
C LYS A 306 7.86 25.99 0.78
N ASN A 307 7.64 27.19 0.25
CA ASN A 307 6.55 28.06 0.69
C ASN A 307 5.19 27.47 0.33
N ASN A 308 5.07 26.91 -0.88
CA ASN A 308 3.84 26.32 -1.34
C ASN A 308 3.52 25.00 -0.61
N MET A 309 4.53 24.18 -0.31
CA MET A 309 4.38 22.98 0.53
C MET A 309 3.91 23.35 1.94
N LYS A 310 4.50 24.38 2.57
CA LYS A 310 4.03 24.87 3.88
C LYS A 310 2.59 25.33 3.84
N LEU A 311 2.18 25.99 2.76
CA LEU A 311 0.80 26.42 2.55
C LEU A 311 -0.12 25.21 2.40
N LEU A 312 0.28 24.20 1.62
CA LEU A 312 -0.47 22.95 1.47
C LEU A 312 -0.60 22.20 2.80
N GLU A 313 0.49 22.00 3.53
CA GLU A 313 0.51 21.39 4.87
C GLU A 313 -0.43 22.14 5.81
N LYS A 314 -0.34 23.47 5.86
CA LYS A 314 -1.23 24.32 6.66
C LYS A 314 -2.70 24.13 6.27
N ASN A 315 -3.02 24.18 4.98
CA ASN A 315 -4.40 24.05 4.50
C ASN A 315 -4.98 22.66 4.79
N MET A 316 -4.15 21.61 4.70
CA MET A 316 -4.53 20.26 5.08
C MET A 316 -4.81 20.15 6.58
N VAL A 317 -3.95 20.74 7.42
CA VAL A 317 -4.16 20.76 8.88
C VAL A 317 -5.40 21.57 9.24
N GLU A 318 -5.59 22.74 8.64
CA GLU A 318 -6.81 23.55 8.82
C GLU A 318 -8.04 22.76 8.42
N TYR A 319 -8.01 22.07 7.27
CA TYR A 319 -9.08 21.20 6.84
C TYR A 319 -9.39 20.07 7.85
N LEU A 320 -8.36 19.33 8.28
CA LEU A 320 -8.51 18.22 9.23
C LEU A 320 -9.09 18.72 10.56
N ASN A 321 -8.64 19.90 11.02
CA ASN A 321 -9.12 20.55 12.24
C ASN A 321 -10.54 21.12 12.12
N GLU A 322 -10.86 21.82 11.02
CA GLU A 322 -12.18 22.40 10.81
C GLU A 322 -13.25 21.32 10.74
N LYS A 323 -12.94 20.16 10.15
CA LYS A 323 -13.85 19.03 10.15
C LYS A 323 -14.04 18.38 11.51
N SER A 324 -13.00 18.31 12.34
CA SER A 324 -13.15 17.88 13.72
C SER A 324 -14.12 18.78 14.53
N LYS A 325 -14.35 20.02 14.05
CA LYS A 325 -15.12 21.06 14.77
C LYS A 325 -16.48 21.39 14.15
N ASN A 326 -16.65 21.40 12.83
CA ASN A 326 -17.84 21.89 12.13
C ASN A 326 -18.11 21.15 10.82
N ASN A 327 -19.37 20.86 10.55
CA ASN A 327 -19.82 20.00 9.45
C ASN A 327 -20.14 20.78 8.16
N GLU A 328 -19.36 21.79 7.75
CA GLU A 328 -19.49 22.43 6.42
C GLU A 328 -18.25 23.20 5.92
N SER A 329 -17.99 23.01 4.61
CA SER A 329 -17.08 23.59 3.59
C SER A 329 -15.85 24.45 3.93
N SER A 330 -14.68 23.78 3.91
CA SER A 330 -13.32 24.36 3.97
C SER A 330 -12.51 24.22 2.67
N CYS A 331 -13.16 23.87 1.54
CA CYS A 331 -12.49 23.53 0.27
C CYS A 331 -11.74 24.71 -0.40
N LEU A 332 -12.13 25.94 -0.12
CA LEU A 332 -11.59 27.15 -0.78
C LEU A 332 -10.13 27.42 -0.39
N VAL A 333 -9.72 27.05 0.83
CA VAL A 333 -8.37 27.30 1.35
C VAL A 333 -7.37 26.35 0.69
N LEU A 334 -7.70 25.05 0.62
CA LEU A 334 -6.91 24.06 -0.11
C LEU A 334 -6.71 24.48 -1.57
N LEU A 335 -7.80 24.81 -2.27
CA LEU A 335 -7.79 25.17 -3.69
C LEU A 335 -6.90 26.40 -3.99
N LEU A 336 -6.92 27.42 -3.13
CA LEU A 336 -6.07 28.61 -3.26
C LEU A 336 -4.59 28.33 -2.95
N GLY A 337 -4.29 27.39 -2.04
CA GLY A 337 -2.92 26.93 -1.83
C GLY A 337 -2.36 26.13 -3.00
N TRP A 338 -3.23 25.36 -3.66
CA TRP A 338 -2.90 24.55 -4.83
C TRP A 338 -2.61 25.37 -6.09
N VAL A 339 -3.40 26.41 -6.38
CA VAL A 339 -3.15 27.35 -7.49
C VAL A 339 -1.76 27.99 -7.37
N ARG A 340 -1.34 28.32 -6.15
CA ARG A 340 0.01 28.85 -5.88
C ARG A 340 1.11 27.78 -5.99
N PHE A 341 0.85 26.56 -5.54
CA PHE A 341 1.80 25.44 -5.64
C PHE A 341 2.13 25.04 -7.08
N ALA A 342 1.12 25.03 -7.95
CA ALA A 342 1.29 24.64 -9.36
C ALA A 342 1.90 25.74 -10.25
N GLY A 343 2.32 26.88 -9.69
CA GLY A 343 2.84 28.01 -10.45
C GLY A 343 1.81 28.64 -11.41
N ILE A 344 0.53 28.35 -11.23
CA ILE A 344 -0.56 28.92 -12.04
C ILE A 344 -0.80 30.33 -11.50
N ASN A 345 -0.14 31.31 -12.11
CA ASN A 345 -0.49 32.71 -11.90
C ASN A 345 -1.92 32.93 -12.43
N ASN A 346 -2.80 33.42 -11.55
CA ASN A 346 -4.16 33.84 -11.92
C ASN A 346 -4.16 34.85 -13.08
#